data_AF-A0A924D6R3-F1
#
_entry.id   AF-A0A924D6R3-F1
#
_cell.length_a   1.000
_cell.length_b   1.000
_cell.length_c   1.000
_cell.angle_alpha   90.00
_cell.angle_beta   90.00
_cell.angle_gamma   90.00
#
_symmetry.space_group_name_H-M   'P 1'
#
loop_
_entity.id
_entity.type
_entity.pdbx_description
1 polymer ?
#
loop_
_entity_poly.entity_id
_entity_poly.type
_entity_poly.pdbx_seq_one_letter_code
_entity_poly.pdbx_strand_id
1 'polypeptide(L)'
;MFIIHHIIFEPIKRFLLDIGGLFRWCFFQFLNVMIEEKYSKDLEYFTNNKSEFINKNGFTVANKNMFVAFAIIIFTIIIIEKNGQ
;
A
#
# COMPACT_ATOMS: atom_id res chain seq x y z
N MET A 1 20.38 19.27 -3.08
CA MET A 1 19.59 18.08 -3.45
C MET A 1 19.36 17.10 -2.29
N PHE A 2 20.30 16.96 -1.33
CA PHE A 2 20.18 16.10 -0.14
C PHE A 2 18.97 16.44 0.77
N ILE A 3 18.76 17.72 1.04
CA ILE A 3 17.67 18.20 1.92
C ILE A 3 16.29 17.83 1.36
N ILE A 4 16.05 18.08 0.06
CA ILE A 4 14.78 17.76 -0.59
C ILE A 4 14.50 16.26 -0.54
N HIS A 5 15.51 15.42 -0.78
CA HIS A 5 15.34 13.96 -0.75
C HIS A 5 14.95 13.44 0.64
N HIS A 6 15.69 13.83 1.68
CA HIS A 6 15.45 13.33 3.03
C HIS A 6 14.26 13.98 3.76
N ILE A 7 13.96 15.25 3.49
CA ILE A 7 12.88 15.97 4.18
C ILE A 7 11.55 15.80 3.47
N ILE A 8 11.54 15.66 2.14
CA ILE A 8 10.29 15.67 1.37
C ILE A 8 10.01 14.27 0.79
N PHE A 9 10.94 13.70 0.02
CA PHE A 9 10.68 12.44 -0.68
C PHE A 9 10.55 11.24 0.25
N GLU A 10 11.45 11.09 1.23
CA GLU A 10 11.43 9.95 2.14
C GLU A 10 10.14 9.90 3.00
N PRO A 11 9.66 11.01 3.60
CA PRO A 11 8.38 11.00 4.30
C PRO A 11 7.18 10.69 3.41
N ILE A 12 7.13 11.25 2.19
CA ILE A 12 6.05 10.96 1.22
C ILE A 12 6.06 9.48 0.84
N LYS A 13 7.23 8.93 0.52
CA LYS A 13 7.39 7.52 0.18
C LYS A 13 6.93 6.62 1.32
N ARG A 14 7.34 6.92 2.56
CA ARG A 14 6.91 6.16 3.74
C ARG A 14 5.40 6.23 3.93
N PHE A 15 4.82 7.42 3.81
CA PHE A 15 3.38 7.63 3.87
C PHE A 15 2.62 6.80 2.82
N LEU A 16 3.07 6.82 1.56
CA LEU A 16 2.47 6.02 0.49
C LEU A 16 2.55 4.52 0.76
N LEU A 17 3.71 4.04 1.23
CA LEU A 17 3.90 2.65 1.58
C LEU A 17 2.98 2.21 2.73
N ASP A 18 2.83 3.04 3.77
CA ASP A 18 1.99 2.74 4.93
C ASP A 18 0.50 2.75 4.55
N ILE A 19 0.04 3.72 3.74
CA ILE A 19 -1.33 3.73 3.21
C ILE A 19 -1.60 2.51 2.34
N GLY A 20 -0.67 2.17 1.44
CA GLY A 20 -0.80 0.99 0.58
C GLY A 20 -0.90 -0.30 1.38
N GLY A 21 -0.08 -0.43 2.44
CA GLY A 21 -0.12 -1.56 3.38
C GLY A 21 -1.45 -1.64 4.12
N LEU A 22 -1.94 -0.52 4.66
CA LEU A 22 -3.20 -0.45 5.39
C LEU A 22 -4.40 -0.80 4.50
N PHE A 23 -4.46 -0.27 3.28
CA PHE A 23 -5.53 -0.59 2.34
C PHE A 23 -5.54 -2.07 1.96
N ARG A 24 -4.36 -2.67 1.73
CA ARG A 24 -4.23 -4.10 1.49
C ARG A 24 -4.72 -4.91 2.68
N TRP A 25 -4.32 -4.54 3.89
CA TRP A 25 -4.78 -5.22 5.10
C TRP A 25 -6.30 -5.16 5.22
N CYS A 26 -6.91 -3.98 5.10
CA CYS A 26 -8.37 -3.80 5.12
C CYS A 26 -9.07 -4.68 4.07
N PHE A 27 -8.56 -4.70 2.84
CA PHE A 27 -9.11 -5.52 1.77
C PHE A 27 -9.04 -7.02 2.11
N PHE A 28 -7.93 -7.51 2.65
CA PHE A 28 -7.81 -8.92 3.02
C PHE A 28 -8.61 -9.28 4.27
N GLN A 29 -8.80 -8.36 5.23
CA GLN A 29 -9.73 -8.58 6.34
C GLN A 29 -11.16 -8.71 5.84
N PHE A 30 -11.56 -7.86 4.89
CA PHE A 30 -12.85 -7.99 4.23
C PHE A 30 -13.01 -9.35 3.54
N LEU A 31 -11.98 -9.81 2.81
CA LEU A 31 -12.01 -11.14 2.17
C LEU A 31 -12.05 -12.29 3.18
N ASN A 32 -11.32 -12.20 4.31
CA ASN A 32 -11.35 -13.20 5.37
C ASN A 32 -12.74 -13.37 5.97
N VAL A 33 -13.51 -12.27 6.10
CA VAL A 33 -14.91 -12.33 6.55
C VAL A 33 -15.79 -13.02 5.52
N MET A 34 -15.50 -12.86 4.22
CA MET A 34 -16.36 -13.31 3.13
C MET A 34 -16.09 -14.74 2.64
N ILE A 35 -14.85 -15.24 2.71
CA ILE A 35 -14.42 -16.47 2.00
C ILE A 35 -13.55 -17.39 2.89
N GLU A 36 -13.82 -17.39 4.20
CA GLU A 36 -13.06 -18.16 5.20
C GLU A 36 -11.62 -17.64 5.41
N GLU A 37 -11.06 -17.80 6.62
CA GLU A 37 -9.85 -17.11 7.06
C GLU A 37 -8.56 -17.63 6.37
N LYS A 38 -8.27 -17.09 5.19
CA LYS A 38 -7.14 -17.52 4.35
C LYS A 38 -5.93 -16.58 4.41
N TYR A 39 -6.14 -15.31 4.72
CA TYR A 39 -5.11 -14.26 4.67
C TYR A 39 -4.65 -13.86 6.06
N SER A 40 -3.39 -13.39 6.16
CA SER A 40 -2.85 -12.92 7.44
C SER A 40 -3.72 -11.82 8.04
N LYS A 41 -4.01 -11.93 9.34
CA LYS A 41 -4.71 -10.92 10.13
C LYS A 41 -3.78 -9.87 10.72
N ASP A 42 -2.49 -10.17 10.75
CA ASP A 42 -1.47 -9.31 11.32
C ASP A 42 -1.20 -8.10 10.42
N LEU A 43 -1.44 -6.90 10.95
CA LEU A 43 -1.18 -5.64 10.25
C LEU A 43 0.33 -5.45 10.01
N GLU A 44 1.18 -5.91 10.92
CA GLU A 44 2.63 -5.75 10.82
C GLU A 44 3.17 -6.44 9.57
N TYR A 45 2.61 -7.59 9.20
CA TYR A 45 2.93 -8.25 7.93
C TYR A 45 2.73 -7.34 6.71
N PHE A 46 1.69 -6.50 6.72
CA PHE A 46 1.37 -5.61 5.60
C PHE A 46 2.09 -4.27 5.66
N THR A 47 2.51 -3.80 6.85
CA THR A 47 3.19 -2.51 7.02
C THR A 47 4.70 -2.65 7.18
N ASN A 48 5.23 -3.87 7.30
CA ASN A 48 6.67 -4.13 7.33
C ASN A 48 7.31 -3.96 5.94
N ASN A 49 7.44 -2.70 5.55
CA ASN A 49 8.06 -2.24 4.31
C ASN A 49 9.58 -2.49 4.25
N LYS A 50 10.18 -2.96 5.34
CA LYS A 50 11.61 -3.30 5.42
C LYS A 50 11.88 -4.79 5.23
N SER A 51 10.83 -5.61 5.13
CA SER A 51 10.98 -7.04 4.88
C SER A 51 11.55 -7.27 3.48
N GLU A 52 12.71 -7.93 3.41
CA GLU A 52 13.32 -8.41 2.16
C GLU A 52 12.65 -9.68 1.63
N PHE A 53 11.56 -10.13 2.27
CA PHE A 53 10.84 -11.31 1.82
C PHE A 53 10.23 -11.06 0.43
N ILE A 54 10.81 -11.73 -0.58
CA ILE A 54 10.31 -11.75 -1.95
C ILE A 54 9.29 -12.89 -2.03
N ASN A 55 8.06 -12.56 -2.42
CA ASN A 55 7.03 -13.59 -2.58
C ASN A 55 7.27 -14.43 -3.85
N LYS A 56 6.49 -15.51 -4.03
CA LYS A 56 6.50 -16.36 -5.23
C LYS A 56 6.36 -15.61 -6.57
N ASN A 57 5.84 -14.40 -6.55
CA ASN A 57 5.61 -13.58 -7.74
C ASN A 57 6.76 -12.58 -7.97
N GLY A 58 7.86 -12.65 -7.21
CA GLY A 58 9.02 -11.77 -7.37
C GLY A 58 8.88 -10.38 -6.73
N PHE A 59 7.83 -10.15 -5.91
CA PHE A 59 7.57 -8.84 -5.31
C PHE A 59 7.73 -8.86 -3.79
N THR A 60 8.40 -7.83 -3.27
CA THR A 60 8.44 -7.53 -1.83
C THR A 60 7.10 -6.98 -1.33
N VAL A 61 6.94 -6.92 -0.01
CA VAL A 61 5.78 -6.26 0.62
C VAL A 61 5.71 -4.79 0.21
N ALA A 62 6.86 -4.09 0.24
CA ALA A 62 6.96 -2.68 -0.14
C ALA A 62 6.52 -2.43 -1.60
N ASN A 63 6.94 -3.29 -2.54
CA ASN A 63 6.56 -3.14 -3.95
C ASN A 63 5.04 -3.22 -4.14
N LYS A 64 4.39 -4.17 -3.45
CA LYS A 64 2.93 -4.34 -3.50
C LYS A 64 2.21 -3.18 -2.84
N ASN A 65 2.73 -2.67 -1.72
CA ASN A 65 2.15 -1.53 -1.03
C ASN A 65 2.23 -0.27 -1.89
N MET A 66 3.38 -0.01 -2.50
CA MET A 66 3.57 1.12 -3.39
C MET A 66 2.64 1.05 -4.61
N PHE A 67 2.48 -0.14 -5.20
CA PHE A 67 1.54 -0.36 -6.29
C PHE A 67 0.10 -0.02 -5.89
N VAL A 68 -0.35 -0.50 -4.73
CA VAL A 68 -1.69 -0.20 -4.23
C VAL A 68 -1.86 1.29 -3.93
N ALA A 69 -0.85 1.94 -3.35
CA ALA A 69 -0.88 3.38 -3.11
C ALA A 69 -1.02 4.18 -4.42
N PHE A 70 -0.28 3.82 -5.47
CA PHE A 70 -0.43 4.45 -6.79
C PHE A 70 -1.80 4.19 -7.40
N ALA A 71 -2.32 2.97 -7.29
CA ALA A 71 -3.68 2.66 -7.75
C ALA A 71 -4.73 3.54 -7.05
N ILE A 72 -4.62 3.71 -5.72
CA ILE A 72 -5.51 4.58 -4.94
C ILE A 72 -5.43 6.02 -5.43
N ILE A 73 -4.22 6.55 -5.68
CA ILE A 73 -4.04 7.91 -6.20
C ILE A 73 -4.72 8.04 -7.57
N ILE A 74 -4.47 7.11 -8.50
CA ILE A 74 -5.05 7.14 -9.83
C ILE A 74 -6.58 7.09 -9.75
N PHE A 75 -7.15 6.18 -8.96
CA PHE A 75 -8.60 6.10 -8.78
C PHE A 75 -9.17 7.36 -8.14
N THR A 76 -8.45 7.97 -7.18
CA THR A 76 -8.87 9.22 -6.56
C THR A 76 -8.91 10.36 -7.59
N ILE A 77 -7.90 10.48 -8.44
CA ILE A 77 -7.86 11.47 -9.53
C ILE A 77 -9.05 11.25 -10.48
N ILE A 78 -9.27 10.01 -10.95
CA ILE A 78 -10.39 9.68 -11.84
C ILE A 78 -11.74 10.01 -11.20
N ILE A 79 -11.92 9.71 -9.90
CA ILE A 79 -13.16 10.02 -9.17
C ILE A 79 -13.36 11.54 -9.07
N ILE A 80 -12.31 12.29 -8.75
CA ILE A 80 -12.37 13.75 -8.69
C ILE A 80 -12.69 14.34 -10.05
N GLU A 81 -12.04 13.90 -11.13
CA GLU A 81 -12.31 14.38 -12.49
C GLU A 81 -13.74 14.05 -12.93
N LYS A 82 -14.24 12.86 -12.58
CA LYS A 82 -15.59 12.42 -12.93
C LYS A 82 -16.68 13.15 -12.13
N ASN A 83 -16.43 13.44 -10.86
CA ASN A 83 -17.39 14.11 -9.97
C ASN A 83 -17.23 15.64 -9.96
N GLY A 84 -16.12 16.15 -10.49
CA GLY A 84 -15.79 17.57 -10.62
C GLY A 84 -16.33 18.18 -11.91
N GLN A 85 -17.55 17.81 -12.30
CA GLN A 85 -18.39 18.68 -13.11
C GLN A 85 -18.61 20.01 -12.39
#